data_AF-A0A7Y6AI39-F1
#
_entry.id   AF-A0A7Y6AI39-F1
#
_cell.length_a   1.000
_cell.length_b   1.000
_cell.length_c   1.000
_cell.angle_alpha   90.00
_cell.angle_beta   90.00
_cell.angle_gamma   90.00
#
_symmetry.space_group_name_H-M   'P 1'
#
loop_
_entity.id
_entity.type
_entity.pdbx_description
1 polymer ?
#
loop_
_entity_poly.entity_id
_entity_poly.type
_entity_poly.pdbx_seq_one_letter_code
_entity_poly.pdbx_strand_id
1 'polypeptide(L)'
;MNDEPRSAPPVAGRLDRPVYPVTARWVRWAPFALIAVDLVLEFTLSRHFASGFLLVGVPVVAAFTHRARTVAALMVVSIGLEFLFAWWFDNATELHHVGLYLATLLIGLVSIGLARQRQRDARNLVQARSVAEALQLMLLRPIPAALGPVRAAGYYQAADRRALVGGDLYDIGETPFGVRVLIGDVRGKGLAAIGHVGTVLGSFRDGAYDVPDL
;
A
#
# COMPACT_ATOMS: atom_id res chain seq x y z
N MET A 1 55.11 -6.48 -13.43
CA MET A 1 54.10 -5.62 -14.05
C MET A 1 52.77 -6.09 -13.49
N ASN A 2 52.24 -5.40 -12.48
CA ASN A 2 51.06 -5.82 -11.72
C ASN A 2 49.79 -5.53 -12.53
N ASP A 3 49.03 -6.57 -12.88
CA ASP A 3 47.66 -6.42 -13.37
C ASP A 3 46.70 -6.55 -12.19
N GLU A 4 46.26 -5.42 -11.64
CA GLU A 4 45.12 -5.36 -10.73
C GLU A 4 43.81 -5.64 -11.51
N PRO A 5 42.94 -6.55 -11.04
CA PRO A 5 41.62 -6.72 -11.63
C PRO A 5 40.73 -5.52 -11.29
N ARG A 6 40.38 -4.74 -12.33
CA ARG A 6 39.41 -3.64 -12.29
C ARG A 6 38.14 -4.04 -11.52
N SER A 7 37.94 -3.40 -10.37
CA SER A 7 36.70 -3.45 -9.58
C SER A 7 35.52 -2.96 -10.43
N ALA A 8 34.57 -3.87 -10.72
CA ALA A 8 33.30 -3.51 -11.32
C ALA A 8 32.48 -2.63 -10.35
N PRO A 9 31.74 -1.62 -10.82
CA PRO A 9 30.93 -0.78 -9.95
C PRO A 9 29.78 -1.61 -9.34
N PRO A 10 29.35 -1.29 -8.09
CA PRO A 10 28.23 -1.96 -7.47
C PRO A 10 26.95 -1.64 -8.25
N VAL A 11 26.25 -2.67 -8.71
CA VAL A 11 24.93 -2.56 -9.33
C VAL A 11 23.94 -2.16 -8.25
N ALA A 12 23.82 -0.85 -8.02
CA ALA A 12 22.82 -0.28 -7.15
C ALA A 12 21.43 -0.46 -7.80
N GLY A 13 20.70 -1.48 -7.35
CA GLY A 13 19.30 -1.70 -7.70
C GLY A 13 18.49 -0.45 -7.36
N ARG A 14 18.06 0.28 -8.40
CA ARG A 14 17.17 1.43 -8.26
C ARG A 14 15.79 0.90 -7.89
N LEU A 15 15.48 0.90 -6.60
CA LEU A 15 14.16 0.54 -6.08
C LEU A 15 13.15 1.62 -6.51
N ASP A 16 12.38 1.31 -7.54
CA ASP A 16 11.30 2.17 -8.01
C ASP A 16 10.25 2.37 -6.91
N ARG A 17 9.92 3.64 -6.69
CA ARG A 17 9.02 4.09 -5.61
C ARG A 17 7.63 3.46 -5.75
N PRO A 18 6.96 3.11 -4.64
CA PRO A 18 5.64 2.51 -4.68
C PRO A 18 4.60 3.48 -5.27
N VAL A 19 4.00 3.12 -6.41
CA VAL A 19 2.83 3.79 -6.96
C VAL A 19 1.58 3.19 -6.30
N TYR A 20 1.07 3.86 -5.27
CA TYR A 20 -0.25 3.58 -4.70
C TYR A 20 -1.33 3.75 -5.77
N PRO A 21 -2.46 3.01 -5.73
CA PRO A 21 -3.60 3.32 -6.57
C PRO A 21 -3.98 4.77 -6.30
N VAL A 22 -3.78 5.61 -7.31
CA VAL A 22 -4.17 7.01 -7.28
C VAL A 22 -5.69 6.95 -7.26
N THR A 23 -6.28 6.98 -6.06
CA THR A 23 -7.63 7.52 -5.91
C THR A 23 -7.61 8.81 -6.70
N ALA A 24 -8.39 8.88 -7.79
CA ALA A 24 -8.31 9.98 -8.73
C ALA A 24 -8.26 11.27 -7.92
N ARG A 25 -7.24 12.11 -8.15
CA ARG A 25 -6.88 13.21 -7.24
C ARG A 25 -8.07 14.12 -6.92
N TRP A 26 -9.04 14.20 -7.83
CA TRP A 26 -10.34 14.85 -7.71
C TRP A 26 -11.20 14.32 -6.55
N VAL A 27 -11.20 13.02 -6.24
CA VAL A 27 -12.01 12.41 -5.18
C VAL A 27 -11.61 12.92 -3.79
N ARG A 28 -10.36 13.38 -3.60
CA ARG A 28 -9.93 14.00 -2.33
C ARG A 28 -10.62 15.33 -2.04
N TRP A 29 -11.14 15.99 -3.07
CA TRP A 29 -11.87 17.24 -2.96
C TRP A 29 -13.36 17.06 -2.68
N ALA A 30 -13.88 15.82 -2.83
CA ALA A 30 -15.29 15.51 -2.61
C ALA A 30 -15.85 16.00 -1.25
N PRO A 31 -15.20 15.80 -0.08
CA PRO A 31 -15.75 16.29 1.18
C PRO A 31 -15.80 17.82 1.24
N PHE A 32 -14.83 18.51 0.62
CA PHE A 32 -14.83 19.97 0.54
C PHE A 32 -15.88 20.50 -0.43
N ALA A 33 -16.10 19.80 -1.55
CA ALA A 33 -17.16 20.10 -2.49
C ALA A 33 -18.54 19.94 -1.83
N LEU A 34 -18.74 18.92 -0.99
CA LEU A 34 -19.97 18.76 -0.22
C LEU A 34 -20.22 19.95 0.72
N ILE A 35 -19.20 20.39 1.48
CA ILE A 35 -19.31 21.58 2.33
C ILE A 35 -19.63 22.82 1.49
N ALA A 36 -18.97 23.00 0.35
CA ALA A 36 -19.20 24.17 -0.51
C ALA A 36 -20.62 24.18 -1.11
N VAL A 37 -21.11 23.02 -1.54
CA VAL A 37 -22.47 22.86 -2.06
C VAL A 37 -23.50 23.14 -0.97
N ASP A 38 -23.29 22.59 0.22
CA ASP A 38 -24.13 22.85 1.40
C ASP A 38 -24.20 24.34 1.71
N LEU A 39 -23.05 25.03 1.81
CA LEU A 39 -22.98 26.46 2.07
C LEU A 39 -23.70 27.29 0.99
N VAL A 40 -23.56 26.93 -0.28
CA VAL A 40 -24.25 27.61 -1.39
C VAL A 40 -25.76 27.40 -1.33
N LEU A 41 -26.20 26.18 -1.05
CA LEU A 41 -27.63 25.86 -0.90
C LEU A 41 -28.22 26.62 0.28
N GLU A 42 -27.53 26.63 1.41
CA GLU A 42 -27.99 27.33 2.60
C GLU A 42 -28.12 28.84 2.34
N PHE A 43 -27.13 29.46 1.69
CA PHE A 43 -27.19 30.90 1.38
C PHE A 43 -28.26 31.26 0.33
N THR A 44 -28.53 30.37 -0.64
CA THR A 44 -29.46 30.65 -1.75
C THR A 44 -30.91 30.29 -1.46
N LEU A 45 -31.18 29.26 -0.64
CA LEU A 45 -32.53 28.82 -0.28
C LEU A 45 -33.04 29.37 1.07
N SER A 46 -32.28 30.25 1.72
CA SER A 46 -32.54 30.79 3.06
C SER A 46 -33.91 31.47 3.23
N ARG A 47 -34.88 30.69 3.74
CA ARG A 47 -35.92 31.07 4.75
C ARG A 47 -36.80 29.90 5.20
N HIS A 48 -36.82 28.76 4.50
CA HIS A 48 -37.79 27.67 4.79
C HIS A 48 -37.17 26.29 5.04
N PHE A 49 -35.88 26.08 4.73
CA PHE A 49 -35.20 24.79 4.90
C PHE A 49 -33.77 25.01 5.42
N ALA A 50 -33.60 25.17 6.73
CA ALA A 50 -32.29 25.12 7.38
C ALA A 50 -31.82 23.66 7.38
N SER A 51 -31.18 23.24 6.29
CA SER A 51 -31.04 21.83 5.95
C SER A 51 -29.57 21.40 5.92
N GLY A 52 -28.88 21.49 7.06
CA GLY A 52 -27.50 21.01 7.24
C GLY A 52 -27.32 19.47 7.08
N PHE A 53 -28.21 18.80 6.37
CA PHE A 53 -28.20 17.35 6.13
C PHE A 53 -27.00 16.90 5.29
N LEU A 54 -26.46 17.76 4.41
CA LEU A 54 -25.31 17.38 3.58
C LEU A 54 -24.03 17.27 4.43
N LEU A 55 -23.93 18.03 5.52
CA LEU A 55 -22.80 18.01 6.44
C LEU A 55 -22.65 16.65 7.16
N VAL A 56 -23.76 15.96 7.42
CA VAL A 56 -23.78 14.58 7.93
C VAL A 56 -22.97 13.62 7.04
N GLY A 57 -22.98 13.84 5.72
CA GLY A 57 -22.28 13.01 4.74
C GLY A 57 -20.77 13.27 4.65
N VAL A 58 -20.30 14.43 5.12
CA VAL A 58 -18.90 14.86 4.96
C VAL A 58 -17.92 13.90 5.64
N PRO A 59 -18.10 13.48 6.92
CA PRO A 59 -17.20 12.53 7.56
C PRO A 59 -17.13 11.18 6.86
N VAL A 60 -18.25 10.72 6.30
CA VAL A 60 -18.34 9.43 5.58
C VAL A 60 -17.45 9.47 4.34
N VAL A 61 -17.62 10.48 3.50
CA VAL A 61 -16.81 10.64 2.28
C VAL A 61 -15.34 10.85 2.62
N ALA A 62 -15.06 11.57 3.71
CA ALA A 62 -13.71 11.77 4.21
C ALA A 62 -13.05 10.45 4.66
N ALA A 63 -13.78 9.50 5.23
CA ALA A 63 -13.23 8.23 5.71
C ALA A 63 -12.61 7.36 4.60
N PHE A 64 -13.14 7.44 3.38
CA PHE A 64 -12.63 6.70 2.23
C PHE A 64 -11.37 7.32 1.63
N THR A 65 -11.16 8.62 1.84
CA THR A 65 -10.17 9.42 1.09
C THR A 65 -9.03 9.95 1.96
N HIS A 66 -9.30 10.21 3.23
CA HIS A 66 -8.41 10.92 4.14
C HIS A 66 -8.00 10.09 5.36
N ARG A 67 -7.06 10.65 6.13
CA ARG A 67 -6.59 10.03 7.39
C ARG A 67 -7.60 10.25 8.50
N ALA A 68 -7.64 9.34 9.47
CA ALA A 68 -8.54 9.44 10.63
C ALA A 68 -8.52 10.80 11.36
N ARG A 69 -7.35 11.47 11.42
CA ARG A 69 -7.24 12.82 11.99
C ARG A 69 -7.99 13.88 11.17
N THR A 70 -7.88 13.81 9.85
CA THR A 70 -8.59 14.71 8.92
C THR A 70 -10.09 14.46 8.95
N VAL A 71 -10.52 13.20 9.04
CA VAL A 71 -11.94 12.85 9.21
C VAL A 71 -12.50 13.46 10.49
N ALA A 72 -11.76 13.35 11.60
CA ALA A 72 -12.15 13.97 12.86
C ALA A 72 -12.24 15.50 12.78
N ALA A 73 -11.28 16.15 12.11
CA ALA A 73 -11.33 17.59 11.89
C ALA A 73 -12.55 18.00 11.05
N LEU A 74 -12.84 17.28 9.97
CA LEU A 74 -14.00 17.55 9.11
C LEU A 74 -15.33 17.30 9.83
N MET A 75 -15.42 16.29 10.70
CA MET A 75 -16.57 16.07 11.58
C MET A 75 -16.81 17.26 12.51
N VAL A 76 -15.76 17.77 13.17
CA VAL A 76 -15.87 18.93 14.05
C VAL A 76 -16.30 20.18 13.28
N VAL A 77 -15.73 20.39 12.08
CA VAL A 77 -16.15 21.50 11.20
C VAL A 77 -17.60 21.37 10.78
N SER A 78 -18.06 20.15 10.45
CA SER A 78 -19.45 19.88 10.05
C SER A 78 -20.42 20.23 11.19
N ILE A 79 -20.18 19.70 12.39
CA ILE A 79 -20.99 20.01 13.58
C ILE A 79 -20.95 21.52 13.90
N GLY A 80 -19.78 22.15 13.77
CA GLY A 80 -19.63 23.59 14.01
C GLY A 80 -20.42 24.45 13.04
N LEU A 81 -20.46 24.07 11.76
CA LEU A 81 -21.27 24.75 10.74
C LEU A 81 -22.77 24.52 10.99
N GLU A 82 -23.20 23.29 11.24
CA GLU A 82 -24.59 22.98 11.60
C GLU A 82 -25.05 23.80 12.83
N PHE A 83 -24.18 23.95 13.82
CA PHE A 83 -24.45 24.77 15.01
C PHE A 83 -24.53 26.27 14.68
N LEU A 84 -23.57 26.78 13.90
CA LEU A 84 -23.52 28.19 13.51
C LEU A 84 -24.76 28.60 12.74
N PHE A 85 -25.22 27.76 11.80
CA PHE A 85 -26.44 28.02 11.05
C PHE A 85 -27.67 28.01 11.93
N ALA A 86 -27.82 27.00 12.79
CA ALA A 86 -28.97 26.96 13.68
C ALA A 86 -28.99 28.14 14.67
N TRP A 87 -27.82 28.60 15.14
CA TRP A 87 -27.69 29.81 15.95
C TRP A 87 -28.11 31.08 15.18
N TRP A 88 -27.67 31.22 13.93
CA TRP A 88 -28.00 32.38 13.09
C TRP A 88 -29.50 32.54 12.85
N PHE A 89 -30.23 31.42 12.79
CA PHE A 89 -31.68 31.39 12.59
C PHE A 89 -32.50 31.22 13.88
N ASP A 90 -31.88 31.39 15.05
CA ASP A 90 -32.50 31.28 16.39
C ASP A 90 -33.18 29.93 16.69
N ASN A 91 -32.75 28.87 16.00
CA ASN A 91 -33.30 27.51 16.10
C ASN A 91 -32.30 26.51 16.71
N ALA A 92 -31.19 26.98 17.30
CA ALA A 92 -30.08 26.13 17.76
C ALA A 92 -30.48 25.04 18.77
N THR A 93 -31.54 25.24 19.54
CA THR A 93 -32.00 24.32 20.57
C THR A 93 -33.20 23.48 20.16
N GLU A 94 -33.69 23.62 18.92
CA GLU A 94 -34.80 22.82 18.42
C GLU A 94 -34.41 21.34 18.31
N LEU A 95 -35.33 20.45 18.72
CA LEU A 95 -35.12 18.99 18.74
C LEU A 95 -34.60 18.44 17.41
N HIS A 96 -35.03 19.05 16.31
CA HIS A 96 -34.58 18.68 14.97
C HIS A 96 -33.06 18.87 14.77
N HIS A 97 -32.52 20.03 15.17
CA HIS A 97 -31.10 20.34 15.03
C HIS A 97 -30.24 19.54 16.00
N VAL A 98 -30.72 19.32 17.23
CA VAL A 98 -30.06 18.43 18.19
C VAL A 98 -29.92 17.00 17.64
N GLY A 99 -30.97 16.50 16.98
CA GLY A 99 -30.94 15.21 16.30
C GLY A 99 -29.90 15.14 15.18
N LEU A 100 -29.77 16.21 14.39
CA LEU A 100 -28.75 16.35 13.35
C LEU A 100 -27.33 16.31 13.93
N TYR A 101 -27.03 17.11 14.97
CA TYR A 101 -25.70 17.11 15.61
C TYR A 101 -25.31 15.73 16.13
N LEU A 102 -26.25 15.04 16.78
CA LEU A 102 -26.04 13.69 17.29
C LEU A 102 -25.82 12.69 16.15
N ALA A 103 -26.58 12.78 15.06
CA ALA A 103 -26.39 11.94 13.89
C ALA A 103 -25.01 12.15 13.27
N THR A 104 -24.60 13.41 13.03
CA THR A 104 -23.28 13.78 12.49
C THR A 104 -22.16 13.31 13.40
N LEU A 105 -22.33 13.44 14.73
CA LEU A 105 -21.38 12.93 15.72
C LEU A 105 -21.22 11.41 15.63
N LEU A 106 -22.32 10.65 15.66
CA LEU A 106 -22.30 9.19 15.63
C LEU A 106 -21.69 8.68 14.31
N ILE A 107 -22.14 9.22 13.18
CA ILE A 107 -21.65 8.87 11.84
C ILE A 107 -20.18 9.25 11.71
N GLY A 108 -19.78 10.40 12.24
CA GLY A 108 -18.40 10.86 12.29
C GLY A 108 -17.51 9.92 13.10
N LEU A 109 -17.94 9.47 14.27
CA LEU A 109 -17.20 8.50 15.09
C LEU A 109 -16.99 7.17 14.36
N VAL A 110 -18.02 6.63 13.72
CA VAL A 110 -17.92 5.42 12.88
C VAL A 110 -16.95 5.64 11.72
N SER A 111 -17.05 6.79 11.05
CA SER A 111 -16.20 7.18 9.93
C SER A 111 -14.71 7.25 10.32
N ILE A 112 -14.42 7.81 11.50
CA ILE A 112 -13.05 7.82 12.05
C ILE A 112 -12.59 6.38 12.34
N GLY A 113 -13.45 5.53 12.89
CA GLY A 113 -13.18 4.10 13.12
C GLY A 113 -12.79 3.38 11.83
N LEU A 114 -13.59 3.54 10.77
CA LEU A 114 -13.33 2.97 9.45
C LEU A 114 -12.00 3.47 8.86
N ALA A 115 -11.73 4.77 8.98
CA ALA A 115 -10.46 5.34 8.52
C ALA A 115 -9.25 4.78 9.30
N ARG A 116 -9.40 4.52 10.61
CA ARG A 116 -8.35 3.88 11.42
C ARG A 116 -8.13 2.43 11.03
N GLN A 117 -9.20 1.67 10.81
CA GLN A 117 -9.13 0.28 10.37
C GLN A 117 -8.43 0.19 9.02
N ARG A 118 -8.85 0.97 8.03
CA ARG A 118 -8.21 1.06 6.72
C ARG A 118 -6.71 1.38 6.82
N GLN A 119 -6.32 2.27 7.73
CA GLN A 119 -4.92 2.59 7.98
C GLN A 119 -4.13 1.43 8.61
N ARG A 120 -4.74 0.66 9.52
CA ARG A 120 -4.14 -0.53 10.11
C ARG A 120 -3.96 -1.63 9.07
N ASP A 121 -4.99 -1.89 8.27
CA ASP A 121 -4.94 -2.89 7.21
C ASP A 121 -3.84 -2.57 6.18
N ALA A 122 -3.74 -1.29 5.80
CA ALA A 122 -2.66 -0.83 4.93
C ALA A 122 -1.27 -1.03 5.55
N ARG A 123 -1.10 -0.87 6.87
CA ARG A 123 0.18 -1.12 7.56
C ARG A 123 0.53 -2.60 7.62
N ASN A 124 -0.44 -3.46 7.91
CA ASN A 124 -0.24 -4.91 7.97
C ASN A 124 0.22 -5.47 6.62
N LEU A 125 -0.37 -4.99 5.52
CA LEU A 125 0.04 -5.35 4.16
C LEU A 125 1.46 -4.88 3.82
N VAL A 126 1.87 -3.70 4.29
CA VAL A 126 3.24 -3.19 4.10
C VAL A 126 4.26 -4.01 4.89
N GLN A 127 3.93 -4.41 6.12
CA GLN A 127 4.84 -5.21 6.96
C GLN A 127 5.02 -6.64 6.42
N ALA A 128 3.93 -7.29 5.99
CA ALA A 128 4.00 -8.58 5.32
C ALA A 128 4.83 -8.50 4.03
N ARG A 129 4.73 -7.39 3.29
CA ARG A 129 5.54 -7.12 2.10
C ARG A 129 7.02 -6.97 2.41
N SER A 130 7.39 -6.19 3.42
CA SER A 130 8.81 -6.02 3.79
C SER A 130 9.47 -7.31 4.27
N VAL A 131 8.73 -8.18 4.96
CA VAL A 131 9.25 -9.49 5.41
C VAL A 131 9.37 -10.46 4.24
N ALA A 132 8.37 -10.53 3.35
CA ALA A 132 8.43 -11.35 2.15
C ALA A 132 9.59 -10.95 1.23
N GLU A 133 9.79 -9.64 1.04
CA GLU A 133 10.87 -9.07 0.24
C GLU A 133 12.25 -9.37 0.85
N ALA A 134 12.39 -9.21 2.17
CA ALA A 134 13.63 -9.55 2.88
C ALA A 134 13.96 -11.06 2.82
N LEU A 135 12.95 -11.93 2.98
CA LEU A 135 13.12 -13.38 2.86
C LEU A 135 13.50 -13.80 1.43
N GLN A 136 12.86 -13.21 0.42
CA GLN A 136 13.20 -13.47 -0.98
C GLN A 136 14.63 -13.03 -1.30
N LEU A 137 15.05 -11.86 -0.83
CA LEU A 137 16.44 -11.40 -0.98
C LEU A 137 17.46 -12.28 -0.26
N MET A 138 17.08 -12.96 0.83
CA MET A 138 17.94 -13.96 1.47
C MET A 138 18.02 -15.28 0.69
N LEU A 139 16.96 -15.67 -0.01
CA LEU A 139 16.92 -16.91 -0.79
C LEU A 139 17.70 -16.80 -2.09
N LEU A 140 17.60 -15.65 -2.78
CA LEU A 140 18.40 -15.37 -3.97
C LEU A 140 19.80 -14.90 -3.57
N ARG A 141 20.79 -15.81 -3.64
CA ARG A 141 22.19 -15.42 -3.45
C ARG A 141 22.57 -14.36 -4.50
N PRO A 142 23.26 -13.28 -4.12
CA PRO A 142 23.84 -12.37 -5.10
C PRO A 142 24.80 -13.18 -5.99
N ILE A 143 24.57 -13.13 -7.30
CA ILE A 143 25.40 -13.83 -8.28
C ILE A 143 26.82 -13.24 -8.21
N PRO A 144 27.85 -14.03 -7.86
CA PRO A 144 29.23 -13.58 -7.95
C PRO A 144 29.55 -13.24 -9.41
N ALA A 145 30.28 -12.14 -9.64
CA ALA A 145 30.62 -11.66 -10.99
C ALA A 145 31.47 -12.66 -11.80
N ALA A 146 32.09 -13.63 -11.14
CA ALA A 146 32.79 -14.75 -11.75
C ALA A 146 32.58 -16.03 -10.90
N LEU A 147 32.27 -17.15 -11.57
CA LEU A 147 32.27 -18.51 -11.02
C LEU A 147 33.22 -19.35 -11.87
N GLY A 148 34.36 -19.74 -11.30
CA GLY A 148 35.44 -20.39 -12.04
C GLY A 148 35.81 -19.64 -13.35
N PRO A 149 35.77 -20.30 -14.52
CA PRO A 149 36.08 -19.69 -15.82
C PRO A 149 34.93 -18.86 -16.44
N VAL A 150 33.77 -18.80 -15.79
CA VAL A 150 32.54 -18.20 -16.35
C VAL A 150 32.21 -16.87 -15.66
N ARG A 151 31.92 -15.83 -16.45
CA ARG A 151 31.39 -14.56 -15.95
C ARG A 151 29.87 -14.62 -15.89
N ALA A 152 29.28 -14.24 -14.75
CA ALA A 152 27.85 -14.27 -14.53
C ALA A 152 27.32 -12.89 -14.14
N ALA A 153 26.20 -12.49 -14.73
CA ALA A 153 25.45 -11.29 -14.39
C ALA A 153 23.96 -11.62 -14.39
N GLY A 154 23.23 -11.16 -13.38
CA GLY A 154 21.79 -11.40 -13.27
C GLY A 154 21.02 -10.13 -12.97
N TYR A 155 19.83 -10.04 -13.53
CA TYR A 155 18.88 -8.98 -13.27
C TYR A 155 17.52 -9.62 -12.92
N TYR A 156 17.05 -9.39 -11.69
CA TYR A 156 15.74 -9.86 -11.25
C TYR A 156 14.74 -8.71 -11.32
N GLN A 157 13.65 -8.91 -12.06
CA GLN A 157 12.54 -7.96 -12.13
C GLN A 157 11.21 -8.69 -11.92
N ALA A 158 10.60 -8.51 -10.75
CA ALA A 158 9.29 -9.10 -10.47
C ALA A 158 8.20 -8.51 -11.40
N ALA A 159 7.46 -9.39 -12.10
CA ALA A 159 6.51 -9.01 -13.13
C ALA A 159 5.17 -8.43 -12.63
N ASP A 160 4.74 -8.73 -11.39
CA ASP A 160 3.38 -8.39 -10.92
C ASP A 160 3.38 -7.44 -9.70
N ARG A 161 2.85 -6.24 -9.92
CA ARG A 161 2.80 -5.12 -8.95
C ARG A 161 1.88 -5.37 -7.74
N ARG A 162 1.09 -6.46 -7.75
CA ARG A 162 0.24 -6.91 -6.62
C ARG A 162 0.66 -8.25 -6.01
N ALA A 163 1.57 -8.98 -6.66
CA ALA A 163 2.12 -10.21 -6.08
C ALA A 163 3.30 -9.87 -5.18
N LEU A 164 3.32 -10.42 -3.97
CA LEU A 164 4.41 -10.18 -3.01
C LEU A 164 5.76 -10.75 -3.47
N VAL A 165 5.75 -11.76 -4.33
CA VAL A 165 6.90 -12.56 -4.80
C VAL A 165 6.58 -13.11 -6.20
N GLY A 166 7.52 -13.02 -7.14
CA GLY A 166 7.42 -13.62 -8.48
C GLY A 166 7.75 -15.10 -8.49
N GLY A 167 7.23 -15.85 -9.47
CA GLY A 167 7.51 -17.29 -9.66
C GLY A 167 8.94 -17.59 -10.12
N ASP A 168 9.63 -16.59 -10.66
CA ASP A 168 10.98 -16.75 -11.20
C ASP A 168 12.01 -16.96 -10.07
N LEU A 169 12.79 -18.03 -10.19
CA LEU A 169 13.90 -18.38 -9.31
C LEU A 169 15.15 -18.65 -10.14
N TYR A 170 16.30 -18.30 -9.57
CA TYR A 170 17.59 -18.70 -10.11
C TYR A 170 18.56 -19.08 -8.98
N ASP A 171 19.46 -20.02 -9.25
CA ASP A 171 20.66 -20.26 -8.45
C ASP A 171 21.83 -20.59 -9.35
N ILE A 172 23.03 -20.26 -8.90
CA ILE A 172 24.27 -20.58 -9.61
C ILE A 172 25.35 -20.95 -8.59
N GLY A 173 26.03 -22.07 -8.86
CA GLY A 173 27.07 -22.58 -7.98
C GLY A 173 28.16 -23.31 -8.75
N GLU A 174 29.39 -23.14 -8.30
CA GLU A 174 30.51 -23.97 -8.71
C GLU A 174 30.49 -25.25 -7.87
N THR A 175 30.47 -26.40 -8.53
CA THR A 175 30.44 -27.71 -7.88
C THR A 175 31.64 -28.52 -8.34
N PRO A 176 31.96 -29.66 -7.70
CA PRO A 176 33.06 -30.53 -8.12
C PRO A 176 32.95 -31.03 -9.58
N PHE A 177 31.75 -30.91 -10.16
CA PHE A 177 31.42 -31.34 -11.52
C PHE A 177 31.32 -30.18 -12.53
N GLY A 178 31.68 -28.95 -12.12
CA GLY A 178 31.65 -27.75 -12.95
C GLY A 178 30.65 -26.69 -12.47
N VAL A 179 30.43 -25.66 -13.28
CA VAL A 179 29.47 -24.58 -12.97
C VAL A 179 28.06 -25.05 -13.31
N ARG A 180 27.14 -25.00 -12.34
CA ARG A 180 25.73 -25.38 -12.50
C ARG A 180 24.81 -24.19 -12.31
N VAL A 181 23.79 -24.11 -13.17
CA VAL A 181 22.83 -23.01 -13.21
C VAL A 181 21.43 -23.59 -13.15
N LEU A 182 20.61 -23.11 -12.22
CA LEU A 182 19.18 -23.34 -12.16
C LEU A 182 18.46 -22.05 -12.52
N ILE A 183 17.53 -22.11 -13.48
CA ILE A 183 16.56 -21.05 -13.78
C ILE A 183 15.20 -21.73 -13.88
N GLY A 184 14.20 -21.22 -13.17
CA GLY A 184 12.85 -21.77 -13.23
C GLY A 184 11.79 -20.70 -12.99
N ASP A 185 10.58 -20.94 -13.50
CA ASP A 185 9.37 -20.17 -13.20
C ASP A 185 8.36 -21.10 -12.52
N VAL A 186 8.07 -20.82 -11.25
CA VAL A 186 7.11 -21.58 -10.46
C VAL A 186 5.71 -21.06 -10.72
N ARG A 187 4.80 -21.98 -11.08
CA ARG A 187 3.37 -21.68 -11.20
C ARG A 187 2.80 -21.24 -9.85
N GLY A 188 2.67 -19.94 -9.67
CA GLY A 188 2.11 -19.33 -8.46
C GLY A 188 2.66 -17.93 -8.24
N LYS A 189 2.00 -17.15 -7.39
CA LYS A 189 2.47 -15.79 -7.06
C LYS A 189 2.16 -15.43 -5.61
N GLY A 190 3.01 -14.61 -4.99
CA GLY A 190 2.86 -14.18 -3.60
C GLY A 190 3.46 -15.15 -2.56
N LEU A 191 3.09 -14.99 -1.29
CA LEU A 191 3.72 -15.66 -0.14
C LEU A 191 3.75 -17.20 -0.24
N ALA A 192 2.73 -17.83 -0.84
CA ALA A 192 2.69 -19.28 -1.03
C ALA A 192 3.76 -19.80 -1.99
N ALA A 193 4.22 -18.97 -2.94
CA ALA A 193 5.28 -19.34 -3.88
C ALA A 193 6.66 -19.46 -3.20
N ILE A 194 6.88 -18.77 -2.07
CA ILE A 194 8.15 -18.79 -1.33
C ILE A 194 8.51 -20.21 -0.88
N GLY A 195 7.53 -20.97 -0.38
CA GLY A 195 7.75 -22.35 0.05
C GLY A 195 8.21 -23.25 -1.10
N HIS A 196 7.56 -23.15 -2.26
CA HIS A 196 7.93 -23.92 -3.45
C HIS A 196 9.31 -23.54 -3.99
N VAL A 197 9.61 -22.23 -4.07
CA VAL A 197 10.93 -21.73 -4.48
C VAL A 197 12.02 -22.26 -3.54
N GLY A 198 11.80 -22.17 -2.22
CA GLY A 198 12.75 -22.65 -1.21
C GLY A 198 13.02 -24.15 -1.32
N THR A 199 11.98 -24.96 -1.53
CA THR A 199 12.14 -26.41 -1.72
C THR A 199 12.96 -26.73 -2.98
N VAL A 200 12.63 -26.11 -4.11
CA VAL A 200 13.34 -26.34 -5.39
C VAL A 200 14.80 -25.93 -5.28
N LEU A 201 15.09 -24.76 -4.68
CA LEU A 201 16.45 -24.28 -4.48
C LEU A 201 17.23 -25.20 -3.53
N GLY A 202 16.59 -25.65 -2.45
CA GLY A 202 17.19 -26.58 -1.48
C GLY A 202 17.56 -27.91 -2.13
N SER A 203 16.64 -28.53 -2.87
CA SER A 203 16.88 -29.79 -3.58
C SER A 203 17.94 -29.65 -4.66
N PHE A 204 17.97 -28.52 -5.39
CA PHE A 204 19.03 -28.27 -6.37
C PHE A 204 20.39 -28.12 -5.68
N ARG A 205 20.49 -27.38 -4.58
CA ARG A 205 21.76 -27.23 -3.84
C ARG A 205 22.30 -28.56 -3.34
N ASP A 206 21.44 -29.45 -2.88
CA ASP A 206 21.81 -30.79 -2.42
C ASP A 206 22.28 -31.66 -3.61
N GLY A 207 21.45 -31.76 -4.66
CA GLY A 207 21.77 -32.56 -5.85
C GLY A 207 22.95 -32.03 -6.66
N ALA A 208 23.19 -30.71 -6.67
CA ALA A 208 24.24 -30.09 -7.45
C ALA A 208 25.65 -30.50 -6.99
N TYR A 209 25.82 -30.91 -5.73
CA TYR A 209 27.11 -31.37 -5.20
C TYR A 209 27.29 -32.89 -5.24
N ASP A 210 26.22 -33.67 -5.30
CA ASP A 210 26.28 -35.13 -5.17
C ASP A 210 26.05 -35.90 -6.49
N VAL A 211 25.31 -35.32 -7.45
CA VAL A 211 24.93 -36.02 -8.69
C VAL A 211 25.79 -35.53 -9.86
N PRO A 212 26.58 -36.36 -10.56
CA PRO A 212 27.46 -35.92 -11.66
C PRO A 212 26.74 -35.43 -12.92
N ASP A 213 25.54 -35.95 -13.20
CA ASP A 213 24.82 -35.76 -14.49
C ASP A 213 23.63 -34.77 -14.41
N LEU A 214 23.67 -33.84 -13.44
CA LEU A 214 22.58 -32.90 -13.16
C LEU A 214 22.51 -31.72 -14.13
#